data_AF-A0A950A3M8-F1
#
_entry.id   AF-A0A950A3M8-F1
#
_cell.length_a   1.000
_cell.length_b   1.000
_cell.length_c   1.000
_cell.angle_alpha   90.00
_cell.angle_beta   90.00
_cell.angle_gamma   90.00
#
_symmetry.space_group_name_H-M   'P 1'
#
loop_
_entity.id
_entity.type
_entity.pdbx_description
1 polymer ?
#
loop_
_entity_poly.entity_id
_entity_poly.type
_entity_poly.pdbx_seq_one_letter_code
_entity_poly.pdbx_strand_id
1 'polypeptide(L)'
;MDFDASRLRRGEWLAGASAVLLAIFLVAGKWYANAGRIGGSETGWQALTDVRWLLLVTIVAAAGLVFAQATRRAPALPVTMSLVVMLLGIVTVVALIIRVLIDPPTDAQAGAYLGLLSAIGVMVGGYLSLRQEGIARRDAPANIPIVRPGARGET
;
A
#
# COMPACT_ATOMS: atom_id res chain seq x y z
N MET A 1 -10.58 -22.07 -4.77
CA MET A 1 -10.78 -20.78 -4.08
C MET A 1 -11.26 -19.80 -5.15
N ASP A 2 -12.46 -19.24 -4.99
CA ASP A 2 -13.01 -18.32 -5.98
C ASP A 2 -12.45 -16.91 -5.73
N PHE A 3 -11.73 -16.37 -6.70
CA PHE A 3 -11.19 -15.01 -6.65
C PHE A 3 -12.22 -14.04 -7.22
N ASP A 4 -12.72 -13.12 -6.39
CA ASP A 4 -13.76 -12.18 -6.78
C ASP A 4 -13.25 -10.73 -6.70
N ALA A 5 -12.74 -10.22 -7.83
CA ALA A 5 -12.17 -8.88 -7.95
C ALA A 5 -13.19 -7.74 -7.72
N SER A 6 -14.50 -8.03 -7.80
CA SER A 6 -15.55 -7.04 -7.59
C SER A 6 -15.65 -6.59 -6.13
N ARG A 7 -15.06 -7.36 -5.21
CA ARG A 7 -15.04 -7.08 -3.77
C ARG A 7 -13.97 -6.08 -3.36
N LEU A 8 -13.00 -5.81 -4.25
CA LEU A 8 -11.90 -4.90 -3.96
C LEU A 8 -12.39 -3.46 -3.91
N ARG A 9 -12.09 -2.79 -2.80
CA ARG A 9 -12.36 -1.37 -2.60
C ARG A 9 -11.33 -0.52 -3.35
N ARG A 10 -11.61 0.77 -3.51
CA ARG A 10 -10.73 1.71 -4.23
C ARG A 10 -9.32 1.76 -3.64
N GLY A 11 -9.19 1.70 -2.33
CA GLY A 11 -7.88 1.71 -1.66
C GLY A 11 -7.04 0.46 -1.96
N GLU A 12 -7.69 -0.70 -1.99
CA GLU A 12 -7.04 -1.98 -2.28
C GLU A 12 -6.61 -2.10 -3.74
N TRP A 13 -7.46 -1.65 -4.67
CA TRP A 13 -7.10 -1.57 -6.08
C TRP A 13 -5.87 -0.70 -6.30
N LEU A 14 -5.82 0.46 -5.65
CA LEU A 14 -4.67 1.35 -5.73
C LEU A 14 -3.42 0.70 -5.13
N ALA A 15 -3.52 0.15 -3.91
CA ALA A 15 -2.41 -0.52 -3.24
C ALA A 15 -1.85 -1.68 -4.09
N GLY A 16 -2.73 -2.52 -4.63
CA GLY A 16 -2.37 -3.66 -5.48
C GLY A 16 -1.73 -3.23 -6.79
N ALA A 17 -2.35 -2.30 -7.52
CA ALA A 17 -1.80 -1.80 -8.78
C ALA A 17 -0.43 -1.14 -8.58
N SER A 18 -0.29 -0.32 -7.53
CA SER A 18 0.97 0.30 -7.18
C SER A 18 2.03 -0.70 -6.75
N ALA A 19 1.66 -1.77 -6.04
CA ALA A 19 2.60 -2.83 -5.67
C ALA A 19 3.11 -3.61 -6.90
N VAL A 20 2.24 -3.89 -7.87
CA VAL A 20 2.63 -4.50 -9.14
C VAL A 20 3.56 -3.59 -9.93
N LEU A 21 3.23 -2.30 -10.04
CA LEU A 21 4.11 -1.31 -10.68
C LEU A 21 5.47 -1.21 -9.97
N LEU A 22 5.47 -1.17 -8.65
CA LEU A 22 6.70 -1.16 -7.85
C LEU A 22 7.57 -2.39 -8.13
N ALA A 23 6.97 -3.58 -8.21
CA ALA A 23 7.67 -4.82 -8.56
C ALA A 23 8.26 -4.77 -9.99
N ILE A 24 7.48 -4.29 -10.95
CA ILE A 24 7.94 -4.13 -12.34
C ILE A 24 9.12 -3.15 -12.40
N PHE A 25 9.02 -1.98 -11.76
CA PHE A 25 10.11 -1.02 -11.76
C PHE A 25 11.32 -1.53 -10.99
N LEU A 26 11.15 -2.29 -9.90
CA LEU A 26 12.26 -2.86 -9.16
C LEU A 26 13.13 -3.78 -10.03
N VAL A 27 12.50 -4.64 -10.84
CA VAL A 27 13.21 -5.67 -11.63
C VAL A 27 13.57 -5.20 -13.03
N ALA A 28 12.69 -4.46 -13.71
CA ALA A 28 12.87 -4.05 -15.10
C ALA A 28 13.18 -2.55 -15.26
N GLY A 29 12.96 -1.73 -14.23
CA GLY A 29 13.25 -0.30 -14.27
C GLY A 29 14.75 -0.04 -14.26
N LYS A 30 15.17 0.98 -15.01
CA LYS A 30 16.53 1.51 -14.97
C LYS A 30 16.59 2.58 -13.89
N TRP A 31 17.27 2.28 -12.78
CA TRP A 31 17.27 3.16 -11.60
C TRP A 31 18.49 4.07 -11.58
N TYR A 32 19.65 3.51 -11.92
CA TYR A 32 20.92 4.18 -11.75
C TYR A 32 21.84 3.92 -12.94
N ALA A 33 22.64 4.91 -13.32
CA ALA A 33 23.67 4.71 -14.33
C ALA A 33 24.74 3.73 -13.84
N ASN A 34 25.16 2.79 -14.69
CA ASN A 34 26.26 1.88 -14.36
C ASN A 34 27.60 2.57 -14.66
N ALA A 35 28.36 2.88 -13.61
CA ALA A 35 29.65 3.57 -13.73
C ALA A 35 30.73 2.76 -14.49
N GLY A 36 30.59 1.43 -14.60
CA GLY A 36 31.53 0.53 -15.27
C GLY A 36 31.23 0.28 -16.76
N ARG A 37 30.14 0.81 -17.30
CA ARG A 37 29.75 0.58 -18.71
C ARG A 37 29.08 1.81 -19.32
N ILE A 38 29.65 2.35 -20.39
CA ILE A 38 29.07 3.48 -21.14
C ILE A 38 27.67 3.09 -21.64
N GLY A 39 26.65 3.85 -21.22
CA GLY A 39 25.23 3.60 -21.52
C GLY A 39 24.60 2.43 -20.73
N GLY A 40 25.34 1.84 -19.79
CA GLY A 40 24.82 0.82 -18.89
C GLY A 40 23.91 1.42 -17.81
N SER A 41 22.89 0.67 -17.40
CA SER A 41 21.99 1.04 -16.31
C SER A 41 21.78 -0.15 -15.39
N GLU A 42 21.84 0.10 -14.09
CA GLU A 42 21.52 -0.87 -13.05
C GLU A 42 20.01 -0.86 -12.78
N THR A 43 19.46 -2.06 -12.57
CA THR A 43 18.08 -2.22 -12.12
C THR A 43 17.96 -1.89 -10.63
N GLY A 44 16.75 -1.58 -10.16
CA GLY A 44 16.51 -1.32 -8.75
C GLY A 44 16.93 -2.49 -7.86
N TRP A 45 16.72 -3.72 -8.34
CA TRP A 45 17.13 -4.95 -7.66
C TRP A 45 18.64 -5.03 -7.39
N GLN A 46 19.45 -4.60 -8.37
CA GLN A 46 20.91 -4.64 -8.27
C GLN A 46 21.45 -3.45 -7.48
N ALA A 47 20.86 -2.26 -7.67
CA ALA A 47 21.35 -1.04 -7.06
C ALA A 47 20.94 -0.85 -5.58
N LEU A 48 19.83 -1.45 -5.13
CA LEU A 48 19.27 -1.27 -3.79
C LEU A 48 19.55 -2.49 -2.90
N THR A 49 20.80 -2.91 -2.75
CA THR A 49 21.14 -4.15 -2.01
C THR A 49 20.62 -4.20 -0.58
N ASP A 50 20.56 -3.05 0.10
CA ASP A 50 20.11 -2.97 1.50
C ASP A 50 18.58 -2.83 1.59
N VAL A 51 17.98 -2.04 0.70
CA VAL A 51 16.56 -1.68 0.72
C VAL A 51 15.69 -2.69 -0.06
N ARG A 52 16.26 -3.53 -0.94
CA ARG A 52 15.52 -4.49 -1.78
C ARG A 52 14.63 -5.44 -0.98
N TRP A 53 15.09 -5.88 0.20
CA TRP A 53 14.31 -6.79 1.04
C TRP A 53 13.09 -6.09 1.61
N LEU A 54 13.26 -4.84 2.03
CA LEU A 54 12.16 -4.00 2.51
C LEU A 54 11.13 -3.75 1.40
N LEU A 55 11.58 -3.45 0.19
CA LEU A 55 10.72 -3.32 -1.00
C LEU A 55 9.94 -4.61 -1.28
N LEU A 56 10.59 -5.77 -1.23
CA LEU A 56 9.92 -7.06 -1.42
C LEU A 56 8.86 -7.33 -0.34
N VAL A 57 9.17 -7.10 0.94
CA VAL A 57 8.19 -7.27 2.02
C VAL A 57 6.99 -6.35 1.79
N THR A 58 7.22 -5.13 1.29
CA THR A 58 6.15 -4.17 0.96
C THR A 58 5.25 -4.68 -0.15
N ILE A 59 5.84 -5.16 -1.24
CA ILE A 59 5.11 -5.72 -2.38
C ILE A 59 4.29 -6.93 -1.92
N VAL A 60 4.89 -7.83 -1.15
CA VAL A 60 4.21 -9.04 -0.65
C VAL A 60 3.10 -8.69 0.34
N ALA A 61 3.31 -7.73 1.25
CA ALA A 61 2.29 -7.28 2.19
C ALA A 61 1.10 -6.66 1.46
N ALA A 62 1.35 -5.79 0.47
CA ALA A 62 0.30 -5.17 -0.33
C ALA A 62 -0.47 -6.21 -1.16
N ALA A 63 0.24 -7.16 -1.79
CA ALA A 63 -0.38 -8.28 -2.50
C ALA A 63 -1.19 -9.20 -1.56
N GLY A 64 -0.68 -9.47 -0.37
CA GLY A 64 -1.36 -10.26 0.66
C GLY A 64 -2.65 -9.60 1.14
N LEU A 65 -2.67 -8.28 1.26
CA LEU A 65 -3.89 -7.52 1.57
C LEU A 65 -4.94 -7.66 0.47
N VAL A 66 -4.55 -7.51 -0.80
CA VAL A 66 -5.46 -7.69 -1.95
C VAL A 66 -6.00 -9.12 -2.02
N PHE A 67 -5.13 -10.11 -1.82
CA PHE A 67 -5.51 -11.52 -1.83
C PHE A 67 -6.46 -11.87 -0.68
N ALA A 68 -6.19 -11.37 0.52
CA ALA A 68 -7.05 -11.58 1.68
C ALA A 68 -8.44 -10.98 1.45
N GLN A 69 -8.53 -9.79 0.85
CA GLN A 69 -9.82 -9.15 0.55
C GLN A 69 -10.59 -9.90 -0.53
N ALA A 70 -9.90 -10.35 -1.58
CA ALA A 70 -10.54 -11.08 -2.68
C ALA A 70 -11.08 -12.45 -2.25
N THR A 71 -10.54 -13.04 -1.18
CA THR A 71 -10.87 -14.42 -0.76
C THR A 71 -11.86 -14.49 0.40
N ARG A 72 -11.94 -13.49 1.29
CA ARG A 72 -12.83 -13.57 2.47
C ARG A 72 -14.24 -13.07 2.18
N ARG A 73 -15.25 -13.86 2.56
CA ARG A 73 -16.68 -13.54 2.40
C ARG A 73 -17.22 -12.50 3.37
N ALA A 74 -16.54 -12.26 4.50
CA ALA A 74 -16.98 -11.33 5.55
C ALA A 74 -16.15 -10.03 5.54
N PRO A 75 -16.76 -8.84 5.68
CA PRO A 75 -16.08 -7.54 5.62
C PRO A 75 -15.07 -7.25 6.74
N ALA A 76 -14.85 -8.19 7.66
CA ALA A 76 -13.93 -8.04 8.77
C ALA A 76 -12.52 -8.50 8.37
N LEU A 77 -11.89 -7.81 7.43
CA LEU A 77 -10.44 -7.84 7.45
C LEU A 77 -9.95 -7.06 8.67
N PRO A 78 -8.94 -7.56 9.39
CA PRO A 78 -8.39 -6.86 10.53
C PRO A 78 -7.82 -5.52 10.05
N VAL A 79 -8.27 -4.43 10.67
CA VAL A 79 -7.67 -3.10 10.57
C VAL A 79 -6.13 -3.16 10.64
N THR A 80 -5.62 -4.13 11.41
CA THR A 80 -4.21 -4.47 11.52
C THR A 80 -3.50 -4.69 10.19
N MET A 81 -4.14 -5.29 9.18
CA MET A 81 -3.48 -5.58 7.89
C MET A 81 -3.28 -4.30 7.07
N SER A 82 -4.32 -3.46 6.99
CA SER A 82 -4.28 -2.15 6.33
C SER A 82 -3.30 -1.21 7.03
N LEU A 83 -3.26 -1.24 8.37
CA LEU A 83 -2.27 -0.53 9.18
C LEU A 83 -0.84 -1.00 8.87
N VAL A 84 -0.60 -2.31 8.82
CA VAL A 84 0.72 -2.87 8.51
C VAL A 84 1.16 -2.44 7.12
N VAL A 85 0.31 -2.55 6.09
CA VAL A 85 0.66 -2.11 4.73
C VAL A 85 0.94 -0.61 4.67
N MET A 86 0.15 0.21 5.36
CA MET A 86 0.36 1.65 5.42
C MET A 86 1.71 1.99 6.08
N LEU A 87 1.99 1.45 7.26
CA LEU A 87 3.23 1.71 8.00
C LEU A 87 4.44 1.24 7.21
N LEU A 88 4.35 0.05 6.61
CA LEU A 88 5.44 -0.52 5.82
C LEU A 88 5.65 0.29 4.53
N GLY A 89 4.57 0.79 3.92
CA GLY A 89 4.61 1.75 2.83
C GLY A 89 5.30 3.07 3.22
N ILE A 90 5.00 3.63 4.40
CA ILE A 90 5.67 4.84 4.92
C ILE A 90 7.18 4.61 5.04
N VAL A 91 7.59 3.51 5.70
CA VAL A 91 9.02 3.19 5.86
C VAL A 91 9.70 3.03 4.49
N THR A 92 9.02 2.41 3.52
CA THR A 92 9.53 2.24 2.15
C THR A 92 9.71 3.57 1.44
N VAL A 93 8.72 4.46 1.53
CA VAL A 93 8.79 5.79 0.93
C VAL A 93 9.96 6.58 1.54
N VAL A 94 10.10 6.57 2.87
CA VAL A 94 11.20 7.25 3.55
C VAL A 94 12.56 6.68 3.12
N ALA A 95 12.70 5.35 3.10
CA ALA A 95 13.93 4.70 2.65
C ALA A 95 14.29 5.05 1.20
N LEU A 96 13.28 5.08 0.30
CA LEU A 96 13.48 5.49 -1.08
C LEU A 96 13.79 6.98 -1.23
N ILE A 97 13.19 7.87 -0.43
CA ILE A 97 13.55 9.29 -0.45
C ILE A 97 15.01 9.46 -0.06
N ILE A 98 15.45 8.83 1.02
CA ILE A 98 16.85 8.90 1.45
C ILE A 98 17.76 8.38 0.34
N ARG A 99 17.43 7.24 -0.27
CA ARG A 99 18.31 6.59 -1.25
C ARG A 99 18.29 7.21 -2.65
N VAL A 100 17.17 7.79 -3.08
CA VAL A 100 16.99 8.34 -4.43
C VAL A 100 17.25 9.85 -4.47
N LEU A 101 16.84 10.59 -3.44
CA LEU A 101 16.94 12.06 -3.41
C LEU A 101 18.11 12.59 -2.58
N ILE A 102 18.45 11.94 -1.46
CA ILE A 102 19.44 12.48 -0.51
C ILE A 102 20.84 11.90 -0.76
N ASP A 103 20.93 10.57 -0.87
CA ASP A 103 22.19 9.85 -1.05
C ASP A 103 22.12 8.86 -2.25
N PRO A 104 22.02 9.40 -3.48
CA PRO A 104 22.04 8.59 -4.68
C PRO A 104 23.45 8.02 -4.91
N PRO A 105 23.62 6.70 -5.13
CA PRO A 105 24.93 6.09 -5.38
C PRO A 105 25.57 6.58 -6.69
N THR A 106 24.75 6.90 -7.68
CA THR A 106 25.13 7.44 -9.00
C THR A 106 23.94 8.25 -9.55
N ASP A 107 24.04 8.75 -10.78
CA ASP A 107 22.93 9.45 -11.44
C ASP A 107 21.62 8.64 -11.44
N ALA A 108 20.62 9.20 -10.75
CA ALA A 108 19.27 8.63 -10.66
C ALA A 108 18.52 8.83 -11.99
N GLN A 109 18.03 7.73 -12.55
CA GLN A 109 17.28 7.70 -13.79
C GLN A 109 15.76 7.67 -13.54
N ALA A 110 14.97 7.79 -14.61
CA ALA A 110 13.52 7.83 -14.54
C ALA A 110 12.90 6.64 -13.75
N GLY A 111 13.51 5.45 -13.81
CA GLY A 111 13.01 4.28 -13.09
C GLY A 111 13.04 4.43 -11.57
N ALA A 112 14.00 5.18 -11.02
CA ALA A 112 14.08 5.42 -9.58
C ALA A 112 12.93 6.31 -9.08
N TYR A 113 12.60 7.36 -9.84
CA TYR A 113 11.46 8.25 -9.53
C TYR A 113 10.12 7.54 -9.71
N LEU A 114 9.97 6.69 -10.74
CA LEU A 114 8.77 5.88 -10.95
C LEU A 114 8.60 4.80 -9.87
N GLY A 115 9.71 4.22 -9.38
CA GLY A 115 9.73 3.35 -8.21
C GLY A 115 9.25 4.07 -6.96
N LEU A 116 9.76 5.27 -6.69
CA LEU A 116 9.33 6.11 -5.58
C LEU A 116 7.83 6.46 -5.67
N LEU A 117 7.35 6.86 -6.86
CA LEU A 117 5.93 7.16 -7.07
C LEU A 117 5.04 5.95 -6.82
N SER A 118 5.50 4.76 -7.23
CA SER A 118 4.80 3.50 -6.98
C SER A 118 4.75 3.17 -5.49
N ALA A 119 5.83 3.39 -4.74
CA ALA A 119 5.84 3.21 -3.29
C ALA A 119 4.88 4.17 -2.57
N ILE A 120 4.81 5.43 -3.01
CA ILE A 120 3.82 6.40 -2.53
C ILE A 120 2.41 5.89 -2.81
N GLY A 121 2.16 5.32 -4.00
CA GLY A 121 0.89 4.70 -4.35
C GLY A 121 0.49 3.56 -3.41
N VAL A 122 1.43 2.70 -3.00
CA VAL A 122 1.19 1.64 -2.00
C VAL A 122 0.81 2.24 -0.64
N MET A 123 1.57 3.23 -0.18
CA MET A 123 1.29 3.93 1.09
C MET A 123 -0.11 4.56 1.09
N VAL A 124 -0.46 5.30 0.03
CA VAL A 124 -1.76 5.96 -0.12
C VAL A 124 -2.88 4.93 -0.26
N GLY A 125 -2.65 3.84 -0.99
CA GLY A 125 -3.61 2.73 -1.12
C GLY A 125 -3.92 2.09 0.24
N GLY A 126 -2.89 1.80 1.04
CA GLY A 126 -3.04 1.29 2.40
C GLY A 126 -3.81 2.24 3.31
N TYR A 127 -3.50 3.54 3.25
CA TYR A 127 -4.21 4.58 3.99
C TYR A 127 -5.69 4.71 3.59
N LEU A 128 -5.99 4.66 2.28
CA LEU A 128 -7.35 4.71 1.78
C LEU A 128 -8.14 3.46 2.16
N SER A 129 -7.51 2.29 2.16
CA SER A 129 -8.11 1.04 2.63
C SER A 129 -8.47 1.16 4.12
N LEU A 130 -7.56 1.65 4.96
CA LEU A 130 -7.80 1.92 6.38
C LEU A 130 -8.98 2.88 6.61
N ARG A 131 -9.07 3.97 5.84
CA ARG A 131 -10.19 4.92 5.95
C ARG A 131 -11.55 4.32 5.56
N GLN A 132 -11.55 3.26 4.75
CA GLN A 132 -12.76 2.61 4.26
C GLN A 132 -13.27 1.51 5.21
N GLU A 133 -12.52 1.17 6.25
CA GLU A 133 -12.89 0.19 7.30
C GLU A 133 -13.83 0.77 8.37
N GLY A 134 -14.17 2.07 8.31
CA GLY A 134 -15.15 2.70 9.20
C GLY A 134 -16.61 2.40 8.81
N ILE A 135 -17.54 2.58 9.78
CA ILE A 135 -18.98 2.45 9.56
C ILE A 135 -19.39 3.39 8.42
N ALA A 136 -19.93 2.83 7.33
CA ALA A 136 -20.41 3.64 6.22
C ALA A 136 -21.49 4.61 6.75
N ARG A 137 -21.50 5.87 6.29
CA ARG A 137 -22.53 6.86 6.70
C ARG A 137 -23.97 6.35 6.48
N ARG A 138 -24.17 5.39 5.59
CA ARG A 138 -25.47 4.74 5.33
C ARG A 138 -25.88 3.72 6.41
N ASP A 139 -24.91 3.12 7.09
CA ASP A 139 -25.12 2.13 8.16
C ASP A 139 -25.02 2.77 9.56
N ALA A 140 -24.78 4.08 9.62
CA ALA A 140 -24.87 4.84 10.87
C ALA A 140 -26.35 4.85 11.34
N PRO A 141 -26.65 4.44 12.59
CA PRO A 141 -28.02 4.41 13.08
C PRO A 141 -28.63 5.81 13.01
N ALA A 142 -29.59 6.01 12.11
CA ALA A 142 -30.30 7.28 11.94
C ALA A 142 -31.19 7.63 13.14
N ASN A 143 -31.55 6.62 13.95
CA ASN A 143 -32.25 6.76 15.20
C ASN A 143 -31.38 6.14 16.30
N ILE A 144 -30.81 6.98 17.16
CA ILE A 144 -30.28 6.53 18.45
C ILE A 144 -31.51 6.44 19.36
N PRO A 145 -31.91 5.25 19.84
CA PRO A 145 -33.03 5.14 20.75
C PRO A 145 -32.69 5.94 22.02
N ILE A 146 -33.31 7.10 22.17
CA ILE A 146 -33.21 7.89 23.39
C ILE A 146 -34.01 7.16 24.47
N VAL A 147 -33.30 6.42 25.33
CA VAL A 147 -33.90 5.92 26.56
C VAL A 147 -34.24 7.14 27.41
N ARG A 148 -35.53 7.50 27.48
CA ARG A 148 -36.04 8.50 28.42
C ARG A 148 -36.09 7.84 29.80
N PRO A 149 -35.21 8.21 30.76
CA PRO A 149 -35.32 7.72 32.12
C PRO A 149 -36.51 8.45 32.75
N GLY A 150 -37.68 7.83 32.81
CA GLY A 150 -38.85 8.43 33.47
C GLY A 150 -40.24 7.89 33.05
N ALA A 151 -40.37 7.15 31.96
CA ALA A 151 -41.67 6.63 31.51
C ALA A 151 -42.09 5.33 32.24
N ARG A 152 -42.00 5.31 33.57
CA ARG A 152 -42.45 4.18 34.39
C ARG A 152 -43.61 4.63 35.30
N GLY A 153 -44.82 4.28 34.88
CA GLY A 153 -45.96 4.00 35.75
C GLY A 153 -46.93 5.15 35.98
N GLU A 154 -48.00 5.19 35.19
CA GLU A 154 -49.33 5.56 35.70
C GLU A 154 -50.31 4.54 35.11
N THR A 155 -50.74 3.62 35.99
CA THR A 155 -51.85 2.68 35.81
C THR A 155 -53.17 3.37 36.10
#